data_AF-A0A7C6DN39-F1
#
_entry.id   AF-A0A7C6DN39-F1
#
_cell.length_a   1.000
_cell.length_b   1.000
_cell.length_c   1.000
_cell.angle_alpha   90.00
_cell.angle_beta   90.00
_cell.angle_gamma   90.00
#
_symmetry.space_group_name_H-M   'P 1'
#
loop_
_entity.id
_entity.type
_entity.pdbx_description
1 polymer ?
#
loop_
_entity_poly.entity_id
_entity_poly.type
_entity_poly.pdbx_seq_one_letter_code
_entity_poly.pdbx_strand_id
1 'polypeptide(L)'
;MNNPGHPEHNPTGAFPRLSKFRNKAILSDITSSWQRVLAQNHARGINVLYGHGGVKWAPVDQFKTPLMQCADTFSSSYNPQQRELWELLDRF
;
A
#
# COMPACT_ATOMS: atom_id res chain seq x y z
N MET A 1 -13.98 -18.72 38.44
CA MET A 1 -14.28 -17.31 38.12
C MET A 1 -14.44 -17.23 36.62
N ASN A 2 -15.68 -17.07 36.15
CA ASN A 2 -16.01 -17.00 34.72
C ASN A 2 -15.78 -15.57 34.24
N ASN A 3 -14.91 -15.40 33.24
CA ASN A 3 -14.57 -14.10 32.67
C ASN A 3 -15.72 -13.67 31.72
N PRO A 4 -16.42 -12.54 31.98
CA PRO A 4 -17.56 -12.14 31.16
C PRO A 4 -17.08 -11.40 29.91
N GLY A 5 -17.39 -11.97 28.73
CA GLY A 5 -17.62 -11.21 27.50
C GLY A 5 -16.40 -10.62 26.79
N HIS A 6 -15.61 -11.48 26.14
CA HIS A 6 -15.00 -11.05 24.88
C HIS A 6 -16.10 -11.17 23.81
N PRO A 7 -16.49 -10.11 23.08
CA PRO A 7 -17.41 -10.27 21.98
C PRO A 7 -16.79 -11.23 20.98
N GLU A 8 -17.50 -12.31 20.69
CA GLU A 8 -17.14 -13.22 19.61
C GLU A 8 -17.18 -12.41 18.33
N HIS A 9 -16.00 -12.24 17.69
CA HIS A 9 -15.86 -11.51 16.45
C HIS A 9 -16.52 -12.35 15.35
N ASN A 10 -17.84 -12.24 15.24
CA ASN A 10 -18.64 -12.93 14.24
C ASN A 10 -18.10 -12.51 12.86
N PRO A 11 -17.40 -13.37 12.10
CA PRO A 11 -16.84 -12.98 10.81
C PRO A 11 -17.98 -13.04 9.78
N THR A 12 -18.99 -12.18 9.96
CA THR A 12 -20.14 -12.06 9.05
C THR A 12 -19.76 -11.41 7.72
N GLY A 13 -18.53 -10.91 7.60
CA GLY A 13 -17.97 -10.42 6.35
C GLY A 13 -17.28 -11.56 5.60
N ALA A 14 -17.89 -12.07 4.54
CA ALA A 14 -17.17 -12.86 3.55
C ALA A 14 -15.92 -12.06 3.10
N PHE A 15 -14.74 -12.69 3.11
CA PHE A 15 -13.53 -12.07 2.61
C PHE A 15 -13.78 -11.52 1.19
N PRO A 16 -13.35 -10.29 0.89
CA PRO A 16 -13.59 -9.72 -0.42
C PRO A 16 -12.88 -10.55 -1.48
N ARG A 17 -13.62 -10.94 -2.52
CA ARG A 17 -13.03 -11.62 -3.68
C ARG A 17 -12.05 -10.67 -4.37
N LEU A 18 -10.94 -11.20 -4.88
CA LEU A 18 -9.93 -10.43 -5.62
C LEU A 18 -10.55 -9.62 -6.79
N SER A 19 -11.63 -10.12 -7.39
CA SER A 19 -12.37 -9.42 -8.45
C SER A 19 -12.92 -8.04 -8.05
N LYS A 20 -13.11 -7.77 -6.75
CA LYS A 20 -13.48 -6.44 -6.25
C LYS A 20 -12.34 -5.41 -6.36
N PHE A 21 -11.11 -5.88 -6.53
CA PHE A 21 -9.88 -5.07 -6.61
C PHE A 21 -9.27 -5.10 -8.01
N ARG A 22 -10.06 -5.41 -9.04
CA ARG A 22 -9.57 -5.63 -10.41
C ARG A 22 -8.59 -4.55 -10.87
N ASN A 23 -8.94 -3.28 -10.69
CA ASN A 23 -8.13 -2.11 -11.08
C ASN A 23 -7.50 -1.40 -9.86
N LYS A 24 -7.21 -2.16 -8.80
CA LYS A 24 -6.62 -1.64 -7.56
C LYS A 24 -5.23 -2.21 -7.38
N ALA A 25 -4.31 -1.39 -6.89
CA ALA A 25 -2.98 -1.84 -6.53
C ALA A 25 -3.10 -2.81 -5.35
N ILE A 26 -2.50 -3.99 -5.46
CA ILE A 26 -2.52 -5.02 -4.41
C ILE A 26 -1.12 -5.35 -3.89
N LEU A 27 -0.09 -5.05 -4.68
CA LEU A 27 1.31 -5.22 -4.32
C LEU A 27 2.15 -4.20 -5.09
N SER A 28 3.17 -3.67 -4.43
CA SER A 28 4.18 -2.82 -5.02
C SER A 28 5.56 -3.18 -4.47
N ASP A 29 6.61 -2.69 -5.13
CA ASP A 29 7.94 -2.65 -4.52
C ASP A 29 7.91 -1.84 -3.19
N ILE A 30 8.97 -1.96 -2.37
CA ILE A 30 9.01 -1.32 -1.05
C ILE A 30 8.85 0.20 -1.16
N THR A 31 7.72 0.75 -0.69
CA THR A 31 7.42 2.21 -0.67
C THR A 31 7.46 2.83 0.72
N SER A 32 7.88 2.08 1.74
CA SER A 32 7.89 2.52 3.14
C SER A 32 9.07 3.44 3.50
N SER A 33 10.03 3.63 2.61
CA SER A 33 11.19 4.52 2.79
C SER A 33 11.58 5.09 1.43
N TRP A 34 11.68 6.42 1.37
CA TRP A 34 12.06 7.10 0.14
C TRP A 34 13.51 6.77 -0.28
N GLN A 35 14.44 6.55 0.66
CA GLN A 35 15.81 6.16 0.33
C GLN A 35 15.87 4.83 -0.41
N ARG A 36 15.03 3.85 -0.02
CA ARG A 36 14.99 2.55 -0.71
C ARG A 36 14.47 2.65 -2.13
N VAL A 37 13.53 3.56 -2.40
CA VAL A 37 12.99 3.76 -3.75
C VAL A 37 13.92 4.61 -4.60
N LEU A 38 14.33 5.78 -4.11
CA LEU A 38 15.01 6.82 -4.88
C LEU A 38 16.53 6.72 -4.86
N ALA A 39 17.13 6.40 -3.71
CA ALA A 39 18.58 6.47 -3.55
C ALA A 39 19.30 5.15 -3.82
N GLN A 40 18.65 4.01 -3.56
CA GLN A 40 19.34 2.70 -3.55
C GLN A 40 18.95 1.75 -4.67
N ASN A 41 17.72 1.81 -5.20
CA ASN A 41 17.23 0.78 -6.12
C ASN A 41 16.69 1.38 -7.41
N HIS A 42 15.42 1.81 -7.38
CA HIS A 42 14.64 1.95 -8.61
C HIS A 42 14.85 3.30 -9.31
N ALA A 43 15.12 4.37 -8.54
CA ALA A 43 15.40 5.77 -8.95
C ALA A 43 14.31 6.48 -9.79
N ARG A 44 13.58 5.76 -10.65
CA ARG A 44 12.67 6.29 -11.68
C ARG A 44 11.22 5.87 -11.48
N GLY A 45 10.94 4.86 -10.67
CA GLY A 45 9.60 4.33 -10.50
C GLY A 45 9.57 3.05 -9.66
N ILE A 46 8.44 2.34 -9.66
CA ILE A 46 8.27 1.05 -9.00
C ILE A 46 7.38 0.14 -9.85
N ASN A 47 7.48 -1.17 -9.65
CA ASN A 47 6.50 -2.12 -10.15
C ASN A 47 5.26 -2.13 -9.25
N VAL A 48 4.08 -2.17 -9.87
CA VAL A 48 2.79 -2.27 -9.20
C VAL A 48 1.98 -3.39 -9.85
N LEU A 49 1.54 -4.35 -9.04
CA LEU A 49 0.64 -5.43 -9.43
C LEU A 49 -0.80 -5.06 -9.05
N TYR A 50 -1.71 -5.28 -9.99
CA TYR A 50 -3.14 -4.99 -9.84
C TYR A 50 -3.95 -6.28 -9.62
N GLY A 51 -5.16 -6.15 -9.05
CA GLY A 51 -6.04 -7.31 -8.81
C GLY A 51 -6.46 -8.09 -10.06
N HIS A 52 -6.30 -7.52 -11.26
CA HIS A 52 -6.47 -8.24 -12.53
C HIS A 52 -5.23 -9.05 -12.98
N GLY A 53 -4.16 -9.08 -12.16
CA GLY A 53 -2.92 -9.81 -12.45
C GLY A 53 -1.95 -9.10 -13.39
N GLY A 54 -2.26 -7.89 -13.84
CA GLY A 54 -1.36 -7.10 -14.67
C GLY A 54 -0.40 -6.28 -13.83
N VAL A 55 0.76 -5.98 -14.40
CA VAL A 55 1.82 -5.21 -13.74
C VAL A 55 2.09 -3.95 -14.54
N LYS A 56 2.27 -2.82 -13.85
CA LYS A 56 2.66 -1.54 -14.47
C LYS A 56 3.88 -0.97 -13.78
N TRP A 57 4.71 -0.28 -14.56
CA TRP A 57 5.78 0.57 -14.04
C TRP A 57 5.20 1.95 -13.72
N ALA A 58 5.12 2.28 -12.43
CA ALA A 58 4.65 3.57 -11.95
C ALA A 58 5.82 4.54 -11.84
N PRO A 59 5.90 5.62 -12.66
CA PRO A 59 6.97 6.61 -12.56
C PRO A 59 6.90 7.37 -11.25
N VAL A 60 8.06 7.60 -10.64
CA VAL A 60 8.14 8.14 -9.27
C VAL A 60 7.52 9.53 -9.14
N ASP A 61 7.59 10.35 -10.19
CA ASP A 61 7.05 11.71 -10.19
C ASP A 61 5.55 11.77 -9.87
N GLN A 62 4.81 10.68 -10.07
CA GLN A 62 3.39 10.62 -9.77
C GLN A 62 3.07 10.42 -8.29
N PHE A 63 4.01 9.91 -7.49
CA PHE A 63 3.81 9.60 -6.06
C PHE A 63 4.99 10.06 -5.16
N LYS A 64 5.90 10.87 -5.71
CA LYS A 64 7.12 11.33 -5.03
C LYS A 64 6.83 12.11 -3.75
N THR A 65 5.81 12.98 -3.78
CA THR A 65 5.46 13.85 -2.65
C THR A 65 5.09 13.04 -1.40
N PRO A 66 4.09 12.15 -1.41
CA PRO A 66 3.77 11.33 -0.22
C PRO A 66 4.90 10.35 0.13
N LEU A 67 5.65 9.86 -0.86
CA LEU A 67 6.82 9.00 -0.61
C LEU A 67 7.90 9.71 0.21
N MET A 68 8.28 10.95 -0.15
CA MET A 68 9.33 11.71 0.55
C MET A 68 8.91 12.14 1.96
N GLN A 69 7.62 12.15 2.27
CA GLN A 69 7.12 12.42 3.62
C GLN A 69 7.18 11.20 4.54
N CYS A 70 7.36 10.00 3.98
CA CYS A 70 7.68 8.81 4.75
C CYS A 70 9.18 8.86 5.07
N ALA A 71 9.53 9.29 6.28
CA ALA A 71 10.92 9.29 6.71
C ALA A 71 11.50 7.87 6.69
N ASP A 72 12.82 7.73 6.78
CA ASP A 72 13.49 6.42 6.82
C ASP A 72 13.35 5.72 8.19
N THR A 73 12.26 5.99 8.90
CA THR A 73 11.87 5.35 10.15
C THR A 73 10.52 4.66 9.96
N PHE A 74 10.40 3.43 10.47
CA PHE A 74 9.16 2.67 10.37
C PHE A 74 8.24 3.05 11.52
N SER A 75 7.24 3.89 11.23
CA SER A 75 6.25 4.35 12.21
C SER A 75 4.85 4.38 11.62
N SER A 76 3.85 4.04 12.43
CA SER A 76 2.44 4.14 12.07
C SER A 76 1.99 5.59 11.83
N SER A 77 2.77 6.59 12.29
CA SER A 77 2.53 8.00 11.98
C SER A 77 2.57 8.32 10.48
N TYR A 78 3.19 7.45 9.66
CA TYR A 78 3.25 7.61 8.20
C TYR A 78 2.09 6.94 7.46
N ASN A 79 1.13 6.34 8.17
CA ASN A 79 -0.03 5.70 7.54
C ASN A 79 -0.85 6.65 6.63
N PRO A 80 -1.04 7.95 6.94
CA PRO A 80 -1.72 8.87 6.03
C PRO A 80 -1.00 9.03 4.69
N GLN A 81 0.33 9.17 4.71
CA GLN A 81 1.17 9.30 3.52
C GLN A 81 1.21 8.02 2.71
N GLN A 82 1.29 6.86 3.38
CA GLN A 82 1.16 5.57 2.71
C GLN A 82 -0.22 5.45 2.06
N ARG A 83 -1.30 5.84 2.74
CA ARG A 83 -2.65 5.83 2.14
C ARG A 83 -2.70 6.69 0.88
N GLU A 84 -2.21 7.92 0.93
CA GLU A 84 -2.17 8.80 -0.23
C GLU A 84 -1.35 8.20 -1.38
N LEU A 85 -0.18 7.62 -1.08
CA LEU A 85 0.65 6.92 -2.05
C LEU A 85 -0.14 5.79 -2.73
N TRP A 86 -0.79 4.92 -1.97
CA TRP A 86 -1.55 3.80 -2.51
C TRP A 86 -2.79 4.26 -3.30
N GLU A 87 -3.44 5.36 -2.89
CA GLU A 87 -4.53 5.98 -3.64
C GLU A 87 -4.09 6.57 -4.99
N LEU A 88 -2.82 6.97 -5.12
CA LEU A 88 -2.22 7.37 -6.39
C LEU A 88 -1.90 6.14 -7.26
N LEU A 89 -1.34 5.06 -6.68
CA LEU A 89 -1.04 3.82 -7.41
C LEU A 89 -2.29 3.15 -8.00
N ASP A 90 -3.44 3.31 -7.34
CA ASP A 90 -4.75 2.84 -7.80
C ASP A 90 -5.25 3.47 -9.12
N ARG A 91 -4.61 4.55 -9.61
CA ARG A 91 -5.09 5.33 -10.77
C ARG A 91 -4.31 5.08 -12.05
N PHE A 92 -3.30 4.23 -12.00
CA PHE A 92 -2.40 3.88 -13.11
C PHE A 92 -3.03 2.90 -14.09
#